data_AF-A0A7W9V362-F1
#
_entry.id   AF-A0A7W9V362-F1
#
_cell.length_a   1.000
_cell.length_b   1.000
_cell.length_c   1.000
_cell.angle_alpha   90.00
_cell.angle_beta   90.00
_cell.angle_gamma   90.00
#
_symmetry.space_group_name_H-M   'P 1'
#
loop_
_entity.id
_entity.type
_entity.pdbx_description
1 polymer ?
#
loop_
_entity_poly.entity_id
_entity_poly.type
_entity_poly.pdbx_seq_one_letter_code
_entity_poly.pdbx_strand_id
1 'polypeptide(L)'
;MAVKTIWQITHSCGHHAERDLSDRAADRRAGFAEWLAKQECTTCWRTAREGDEQGKAAWLEAKRAQEQAESEAWSQQYRMPPLEGTERAVAWGVRCRHQVLAAAYTTLVLEGGTSEMEWEEIEEAARAIDRAGWWIDQRSSEPDDLAELLQTATEADRPTENPHF
;
A
#
# COMPACT_ATOMS: atom_id res chain seq x y z
N MET A 1 13.16 30.42 51.63
CA MET A 1 14.05 29.84 50.62
C MET A 1 13.25 29.64 49.33
N ALA A 2 13.75 30.07 48.18
CA ALA A 2 13.05 29.89 46.91
C ALA A 2 13.08 28.40 46.47
N VAL A 3 11.96 27.89 45.96
CA VAL A 3 11.89 26.51 45.43
C VAL A 3 12.71 26.43 44.14
N LYS A 4 13.57 25.41 44.03
CA LYS A 4 14.46 25.23 42.87
C LYS A 4 13.71 25.24 41.53
N THR A 5 14.25 25.95 40.56
CA THR A 5 13.70 26.09 39.20
C THR A 5 14.49 25.28 38.19
N ILE A 6 15.81 25.15 38.38
CA ILE A 6 16.70 24.35 37.53
C ILE A 6 16.75 22.90 38.04
N TRP A 7 16.51 21.95 37.15
CA TRP A 7 16.53 20.52 37.42
C TRP A 7 17.47 19.80 36.45
N GLN A 8 18.36 18.98 37.01
CA GLN A 8 19.16 18.02 36.25
C GLN A 8 18.32 16.75 36.09
N ILE A 9 17.99 16.40 34.85
CA ILE A 9 17.17 15.22 34.52
C ILE A 9 18.07 14.19 33.87
N THR A 10 18.10 12.99 34.45
CA THR A 10 18.60 11.79 33.77
C THR A 10 17.41 11.08 33.14
N HIS A 11 17.32 11.12 31.82
CA HIS A 11 16.27 10.43 31.05
C HIS A 11 16.43 8.91 31.13
N SER A 12 15.37 8.17 30.82
CA SER A 12 15.38 6.69 30.83
C SER A 12 16.38 6.11 29.81
N CYS A 13 16.69 6.87 28.76
CA CYS A 13 17.74 6.56 27.79
C CYS A 13 19.17 6.84 28.28
N GLY A 14 19.36 7.29 29.53
CA GLY A 14 20.65 7.59 30.15
C GLY A 14 21.23 8.99 29.87
N HIS A 15 20.59 9.78 29.00
CA HIS A 15 21.02 11.13 28.69
C HIS A 15 20.68 12.12 29.80
N HIS A 16 21.58 13.07 30.03
CA HIS A 16 21.44 14.12 31.04
C HIS A 16 21.03 15.43 30.38
N ALA A 17 20.07 16.13 30.96
CA ALA A 17 19.65 17.45 30.50
C ALA A 17 19.34 18.37 31.68
N GLU A 18 19.89 19.57 31.64
CA GLU A 18 19.44 20.64 32.51
C GLU A 18 18.16 21.25 31.94
N ARG A 19 17.10 21.31 32.76
CA ARG A 19 15.81 21.91 32.43
C ARG A 19 15.46 23.01 33.42
N ASP A 20 15.16 24.20 32.90
CA ASP A 20 14.50 25.24 33.67
C ASP A 20 12.98 24.98 33.70
N LEU A 21 12.43 24.91 34.91
CA LEU A 21 11.02 24.72 35.20
C LEU A 21 10.41 25.96 35.89
N SER A 22 11.04 27.12 35.76
CA SER A 22 10.56 28.41 36.28
C SER A 22 9.13 28.74 35.83
N ASP A 23 8.78 28.41 34.58
CA ASP A 23 7.45 28.56 33.98
C ASP A 23 6.38 27.64 34.58
N ARG A 24 6.76 26.65 35.40
CA ARG A 24 5.81 25.76 36.10
C ARG A 24 5.60 26.21 37.53
N ALA A 25 4.38 26.01 38.03
CA ALA A 25 4.03 26.20 39.43
C ALA A 25 4.96 25.37 40.34
N ALA A 26 5.41 25.98 41.44
CA ALA A 26 6.51 25.45 42.27
C ALA A 26 6.22 24.06 42.85
N ASP A 27 4.96 23.76 43.17
CA ASP A 27 4.46 22.48 43.67
C ASP A 27 4.54 21.34 42.63
N ARG A 28 4.53 21.67 41.33
CA ARG A 28 4.52 20.69 40.23
C ARG A 28 5.90 20.39 39.64
N ARG A 29 6.92 21.18 39.96
CA ARG A 29 8.26 21.08 39.36
C ARG A 29 8.91 19.72 39.63
N ALA A 30 8.80 19.22 40.86
CA ALA A 30 9.39 17.93 41.25
C ALA A 30 8.75 16.74 40.54
N GLY A 31 7.42 16.66 40.55
CA GLY A 31 6.72 15.57 39.86
C GLY A 31 6.93 15.60 38.34
N PHE A 32 7.05 16.79 37.75
CA PHE A 32 7.36 16.90 36.31
C PHE A 32 8.79 16.47 35.99
N ALA A 33 9.76 16.82 36.83
CA ALA A 33 11.14 16.35 36.69
C ALA A 33 11.23 14.81 36.80
N GLU A 34 10.53 14.21 37.77
CA GLU A 34 10.44 12.75 37.89
C GLU A 34 9.77 12.08 36.68
N TRP A 35 8.73 12.71 36.12
CA TRP A 35 8.09 12.22 34.90
C TRP A 35 9.05 12.28 33.70
N LEU A 36 9.76 13.39 33.52
CA LEU A 36 10.76 13.53 32.45
C LEU A 36 11.89 12.50 32.57
N ALA A 37 12.31 12.14 33.78
CA ALA A 37 13.32 11.09 34.01
C ALA A 37 12.85 9.70 33.56
N LYS A 38 11.54 9.45 33.54
CA LYS A 38 10.95 8.21 33.01
C LYS A 38 10.81 8.22 31.48
N GLN A 39 10.87 9.39 30.85
CA GLN A 39 10.82 9.54 29.41
C GLN A 39 12.22 9.47 28.81
N GLU A 40 12.29 9.02 27.57
CA GLU A 40 13.47 9.20 26.71
C GLU A 40 13.67 10.68 26.34
N CYS A 41 14.91 11.07 26.04
CA CYS A 41 15.17 12.43 25.60
C CYS A 41 14.64 12.67 24.18
N THR A 42 14.35 13.92 23.83
CA THR A 42 13.76 14.29 22.53
C THR A 42 14.58 13.78 21.34
N THR A 43 15.91 13.73 21.47
CA THR A 43 16.80 13.21 20.42
C THR A 43 16.62 11.70 20.23
N CYS A 44 16.67 10.93 21.32
CA CYS A 44 16.44 9.47 21.27
C CYS A 44 15.07 9.13 20.72
N TRP A 45 14.03 9.82 21.19
CA TRP A 45 12.67 9.62 20.70
C TRP A 45 12.55 9.89 19.20
N ARG A 46 13.17 10.98 18.71
CA ARG A 46 13.15 11.32 17.28
C ARG A 46 13.90 10.27 16.45
N THR A 47 15.08 9.85 16.91
CA THR A 47 15.88 8.82 16.21
C THR A 47 15.16 7.48 16.17
N ALA A 48 14.53 7.06 17.28
CA ALA A 48 13.74 5.84 17.31
C ALA A 48 12.58 5.89 16.30
N ARG A 49 11.87 7.01 16.26
CA ARG A 49 10.76 7.23 15.33
C ARG A 49 11.20 7.28 13.87
N GLU A 50 12.30 7.95 13.56
CA GLU A 50 12.87 7.98 12.20
C GLU A 50 13.29 6.57 11.74
N GLY A 51 13.87 5.76 12.64
CA GLY A 51 14.20 4.36 12.36
C GLY A 51 12.96 3.50 12.07
N ASP A 52 11.90 3.66 12.86
CA ASP A 52 10.62 2.97 12.64
C ASP A 52 9.97 3.39 11.31
N GLU A 53 9.99 4.68 10.98
CA GLU A 53 9.45 5.20 9.71
C GLU A 53 10.23 4.70 8.50
N GLN A 54 11.57 4.66 8.58
CA GLN A 54 12.43 4.09 7.53
C GLN A 54 12.20 2.58 7.36
N GLY A 55 12.11 1.84 8.48
CA GLY A 55 11.80 0.41 8.46
C GLY A 55 10.44 0.12 7.83
N LYS A 56 9.42 0.93 8.17
CA LYS A 56 8.09 0.84 7.57
C LYS A 56 8.10 1.17 6.07
N ALA A 57 8.85 2.19 5.65
CA ALA A 57 8.97 2.57 4.25
C ALA A 57 9.64 1.46 3.43
N ALA A 58 10.77 0.92 3.92
CA ALA A 58 11.47 -0.19 3.27
C ALA A 58 10.59 -1.44 3.18
N TRP A 59 9.85 -1.76 4.24
CA TRP A 59 8.90 -2.87 4.24
C TRP A 59 7.77 -2.69 3.23
N LEU A 60 7.18 -1.48 3.14
CA LEU A 60 6.14 -1.18 2.16
C LEU A 60 6.65 -1.30 0.72
N GLU A 61 7.88 -0.85 0.46
CA GLU A 61 8.50 -0.94 -0.86
C GLU A 61 8.75 -2.40 -1.26
N ALA A 62 9.36 -3.18 -0.35
CA ALA A 62 9.59 -4.60 -0.57
C ALA A 62 8.28 -5.36 -0.81
N LYS A 63 7.23 -5.05 -0.05
CA LYS A 63 5.90 -5.65 -0.22
C LYS A 63 5.31 -5.32 -1.59
N ARG A 64 5.36 -4.06 -2.03
CA ARG A 64 4.86 -3.66 -3.36
C ARG A 64 5.65 -4.31 -4.49
N ALA A 65 6.98 -4.42 -4.34
CA ALA A 65 7.82 -5.11 -5.31
C ALA A 65 7.48 -6.60 -5.41
N GLN A 66 7.18 -7.25 -4.28
CA GLN A 66 6.71 -8.63 -4.25
C GLN A 66 5.36 -8.80 -4.95
N GLU A 67 4.36 -7.98 -4.61
CA GLU A 67 3.03 -8.00 -5.24
C GLU A 67 3.10 -7.74 -6.76
N GLN A 68 4.02 -6.85 -7.18
CA GLN A 68 4.27 -6.57 -8.58
C GLN A 68 4.85 -7.80 -9.30
N ALA A 69 5.90 -8.40 -8.75
CA ALA A 69 6.54 -9.58 -9.34
C ALA A 69 5.58 -10.77 -9.43
N GLU A 70 4.71 -10.95 -8.44
CA GLU A 70 3.65 -11.96 -8.46
C GLU A 70 2.66 -11.71 -9.61
N SER A 71 2.21 -10.47 -9.78
CA SER A 71 1.25 -10.09 -10.84
C SER A 71 1.86 -10.19 -12.25
N GLU A 72 3.15 -9.93 -12.38
CA GLU A 72 3.90 -10.13 -13.62
C GLU A 72 4.08 -11.62 -13.95
N ALA A 73 4.47 -12.44 -12.97
CA ALA A 73 4.59 -13.89 -13.14
C ALA A 73 3.25 -14.52 -13.51
N TRP A 74 2.17 -14.11 -12.84
CA TRP A 74 0.81 -14.51 -13.19
C TRP A 74 0.45 -14.08 -14.62
N SER A 75 0.70 -12.82 -14.99
CA SER A 75 0.42 -12.33 -16.34
C SER A 75 1.16 -13.14 -17.42
N GLN A 76 2.41 -13.54 -17.16
CA GLN A 76 3.17 -14.40 -18.06
C GLN A 76 2.59 -15.82 -18.15
N GLN A 77 2.24 -16.41 -16.99
CA GLN A 77 1.67 -17.76 -16.93
C GLN A 77 0.36 -17.86 -17.73
N TYR A 78 -0.52 -16.86 -17.60
CA TYR A 78 -1.82 -16.80 -18.27
C TYR A 78 -1.78 -16.06 -19.62
N ARG A 79 -0.57 -15.73 -20.11
CA ARG A 79 -0.31 -15.06 -21.40
C ARG A 79 -1.13 -13.80 -21.60
N MET A 80 -1.23 -12.99 -20.56
CA MET A 80 -1.96 -11.73 -20.61
C MET A 80 -1.14 -10.69 -21.39
N PRO A 81 -1.73 -10.03 -22.41
CA PRO A 81 -1.03 -9.00 -23.18
C PRO A 81 -0.47 -7.87 -22.30
N PRO A 82 0.63 -7.21 -22.71
CA PRO A 82 1.13 -6.03 -22.02
C PRO A 82 0.07 -4.92 -22.03
N LEU A 83 0.01 -4.14 -20.94
CA LEU A 83 -0.92 -3.02 -20.85
C LEU A 83 -0.32 -1.73 -21.42
N GLU A 84 -1.16 -0.88 -21.99
CA GLU A 84 -0.81 0.44 -22.50
C GLU A 84 -1.11 1.56 -21.49
N GLY A 85 -0.26 2.58 -21.48
CA GLY A 85 -0.39 3.76 -20.63
C GLY A 85 0.95 4.31 -20.14
N THR A 86 0.92 5.21 -19.16
CA THR A 86 2.16 5.63 -18.48
C THR A 86 2.78 4.47 -17.71
N GLU A 87 4.10 4.42 -17.55
CA GLU A 87 4.80 3.37 -16.80
C GLU A 87 4.17 3.09 -15.42
N ARG A 88 3.85 4.16 -14.67
CA ARG A 88 3.17 4.06 -13.38
C ARG A 88 1.77 3.46 -13.48
N ALA A 89 1.02 3.83 -14.52
CA ALA A 89 -0.32 3.28 -14.76
C ALA A 89 -0.23 1.81 -15.17
N VAL A 90 0.71 1.43 -16.03
CA VAL A 90 0.93 0.04 -16.46
C VAL A 90 1.25 -0.87 -15.26
N ALA A 91 2.22 -0.49 -14.43
CA ALA A 91 2.56 -1.27 -13.24
C ALA A 91 1.35 -1.46 -12.29
N TRP A 92 0.57 -0.39 -12.07
CA TRP A 92 -0.63 -0.49 -11.24
C TRP A 92 -1.75 -1.33 -11.91
N GLY A 93 -1.99 -1.11 -13.20
CA GLY A 93 -2.97 -1.83 -13.99
C GLY A 93 -2.71 -3.32 -14.04
N VAL A 94 -1.44 -3.75 -14.14
CA VAL A 94 -1.07 -5.19 -14.11
C VAL A 94 -1.48 -5.82 -12.78
N ARG A 95 -1.22 -5.14 -11.65
CA ARG A 95 -1.67 -5.62 -10.33
C ARG A 95 -3.18 -5.63 -10.21
N CYS A 96 -3.87 -4.59 -10.66
CA CYS A 96 -5.32 -4.53 -10.64
C CYS A 96 -5.95 -5.63 -11.51
N ARG A 97 -5.45 -5.86 -12.72
CA ARG A 97 -5.91 -6.94 -13.61
C ARG A 97 -5.77 -8.31 -12.95
N HIS A 98 -4.60 -8.59 -12.37
CA HIS A 98 -4.38 -9.84 -11.63
C HIS A 98 -5.38 -9.99 -10.48
N GLN A 99 -5.56 -8.96 -9.65
CA GLN A 99 -6.48 -9.00 -8.51
C GLN A 99 -7.94 -9.19 -8.93
N VAL A 100 -8.39 -8.45 -9.94
CA VAL A 100 -9.77 -8.55 -10.47
C VAL A 100 -10.03 -9.95 -11.03
N LEU A 101 -9.12 -10.48 -11.85
CA LEU A 101 -9.29 -11.81 -12.46
C LEU A 101 -9.16 -12.94 -11.42
N ALA A 102 -8.26 -12.82 -10.44
CA ALA A 102 -8.15 -13.81 -9.37
C ALA A 102 -9.40 -13.83 -8.47
N ALA A 103 -9.98 -12.66 -8.16
CA ALA A 103 -11.21 -12.54 -7.40
C ALA A 103 -12.42 -13.10 -8.17
N ALA A 104 -12.53 -12.76 -9.46
CA ALA A 104 -13.55 -13.30 -10.35
C ALA A 104 -13.45 -14.82 -10.49
N TYR A 105 -12.25 -15.36 -10.72
CA TYR A 105 -12.05 -16.82 -10.80
C TYR A 105 -12.48 -17.53 -9.51
N THR A 106 -12.08 -16.97 -8.36
CA THR A 106 -12.45 -17.55 -7.06
C THR A 106 -13.96 -17.57 -6.89
N THR A 107 -14.64 -16.46 -7.15
CA THR A 107 -16.08 -16.31 -6.91
C THR A 107 -16.90 -17.11 -7.93
N LEU A 108 -16.58 -16.98 -9.21
CA LEU A 108 -17.38 -17.54 -10.31
C LEU A 108 -17.10 -19.03 -10.54
N VAL A 109 -15.84 -19.44 -10.50
CA VAL A 109 -15.42 -20.81 -10.86
C VAL A 109 -15.23 -21.71 -9.63
N LEU A 110 -14.52 -21.24 -8.59
CA LEU A 110 -14.23 -22.09 -7.43
C LEU A 110 -15.41 -22.19 -6.46
N GLU A 111 -16.08 -21.07 -6.22
CA GLU A 111 -17.22 -20.98 -5.30
C GLU A 111 -18.58 -21.01 -6.02
N GLY A 112 -18.59 -20.54 -7.26
CA GLY A 112 -19.76 -20.49 -8.13
C GLY A 112 -19.94 -21.74 -8.98
N GLY A 113 -20.78 -21.60 -10.00
CA GLY A 113 -21.10 -22.66 -10.96
C GLY A 113 -20.63 -22.39 -12.38
N THR A 114 -19.78 -21.36 -12.59
CA THR A 114 -19.29 -20.99 -13.91
C THR A 114 -18.44 -22.12 -14.47
N SER A 115 -18.81 -22.57 -15.66
CA SER A 115 -18.08 -23.62 -16.37
C SER A 115 -16.73 -23.12 -16.89
N GLU A 116 -15.82 -24.06 -17.18
CA GLU A 116 -14.52 -23.75 -17.77
C GLU A 116 -14.66 -22.98 -19.10
N MET A 117 -15.63 -23.35 -19.93
CA MET A 117 -15.92 -22.70 -21.21
C MET A 117 -16.39 -21.24 -21.03
N GLU A 118 -17.28 -20.98 -20.07
CA GLU A 118 -17.72 -19.60 -19.77
C GLU A 118 -16.56 -18.77 -19.20
N TRP A 119 -15.69 -19.37 -18.40
CA TRP A 119 -14.49 -18.69 -17.91
C TRP A 119 -13.51 -18.38 -19.04
N GLU A 120 -13.28 -19.30 -19.98
CA GLU A 120 -12.43 -19.06 -21.15
C GLU A 120 -12.91 -17.86 -21.98
N GLU A 121 -14.22 -17.68 -22.15
CA GLU A 121 -14.80 -16.50 -22.82
C GLU A 121 -14.52 -15.20 -22.07
N ILE A 122 -14.62 -15.22 -20.73
CA ILE A 122 -14.28 -14.08 -19.86
C ILE A 122 -12.79 -13.74 -19.96
N GLU A 123 -11.91 -14.75 -19.89
CA GLU A 123 -10.47 -14.54 -20.04
C GLU A 123 -10.11 -13.97 -21.40
N GLU A 124 -10.73 -14.46 -22.47
CA GLU A 124 -10.46 -13.97 -23.82
C GLU A 124 -10.92 -12.52 -23.99
N ALA A 125 -12.09 -12.17 -23.44
CA ALA A 125 -12.56 -10.78 -23.41
C ALA A 125 -11.62 -9.89 -22.57
N ALA A 126 -11.09 -10.40 -21.46
CA ALA A 126 -10.09 -9.69 -20.66
C ALA A 126 -8.77 -9.47 -21.41
N ARG A 127 -8.30 -10.44 -22.20
CA ARG A 127 -7.08 -10.29 -23.02
C ARG A 127 -7.21 -9.20 -24.07
N ALA A 128 -8.43 -8.91 -24.53
CA ALA A 128 -8.68 -7.84 -25.51
C ALA A 128 -8.55 -6.41 -24.94
N ILE A 129 -8.48 -6.25 -23.61
CA ILE A 129 -8.37 -4.95 -22.94
C ILE A 129 -6.94 -4.73 -22.46
N ASP A 130 -6.22 -3.87 -23.16
CA ASP A 130 -4.83 -3.52 -22.85
C ASP A 130 -4.70 -2.17 -22.16
N ARG A 131 -5.72 -1.31 -22.14
CA ARG A 131 -5.62 -0.01 -21.47
C ARG A 131 -5.48 -0.16 -19.96
N ALA A 132 -4.34 0.23 -19.40
CA ALA A 132 -4.07 0.12 -17.96
C ALA A 132 -5.08 0.91 -17.10
N GLY A 133 -5.54 2.05 -17.59
CA GLY A 133 -6.54 2.87 -16.91
C GLY A 133 -7.86 2.14 -16.66
N TRP A 134 -8.32 1.33 -17.61
CA TRP A 134 -9.56 0.58 -17.48
C TRP A 134 -9.49 -0.41 -16.32
N TRP A 135 -8.41 -1.19 -16.23
CA TRP A 135 -8.18 -2.13 -15.12
C TRP A 135 -8.07 -1.45 -13.76
N ILE A 136 -7.46 -0.27 -13.71
CA ILE A 136 -7.39 0.54 -12.48
C ILE A 136 -8.78 0.97 -12.02
N ASP A 137 -9.66 1.33 -12.95
CA ASP A 137 -11.03 1.75 -12.63
C ASP A 137 -11.86 0.59 -12.07
N GLN A 138 -11.63 -0.65 -12.53
CA GLN A 138 -12.34 -1.85 -12.04
C GLN A 138 -11.81 -2.46 -10.74
N ARG A 139 -10.77 -1.89 -10.13
CA ARG A 139 -10.11 -2.45 -8.93
C ARG A 139 -11.03 -2.67 -7.71
N SER A 140 -12.22 -2.08 -7.72
CA SER A 140 -13.20 -2.15 -6.62
C SER A 140 -14.57 -2.63 -7.10
N SER A 141 -14.65 -3.18 -8.31
CA SER A 141 -15.86 -3.79 -8.84
C SER A 141 -16.09 -5.15 -8.18
N GLU A 142 -17.35 -5.58 -8.12
CA GLU A 142 -17.66 -6.91 -7.59
C GLU A 142 -17.23 -7.98 -8.60
N PRO A 143 -16.80 -9.18 -8.14
CA PRO A 143 -16.36 -10.26 -9.02
C PRO A 143 -17.41 -10.68 -10.05
N ASP A 144 -18.69 -10.66 -9.67
CA ASP A 144 -19.82 -11.05 -10.52
C ASP A 144 -20.08 -10.06 -11.67
N ASP A 145 -19.65 -8.81 -11.53
CA ASP A 145 -19.85 -7.76 -12.54
C ASP A 145 -18.84 -7.87 -13.70
N LEU A 146 -17.78 -8.68 -13.55
CA LEU A 146 -16.65 -8.68 -14.48
C LEU A 146 -17.07 -8.94 -15.93
N ALA A 147 -17.94 -9.93 -16.15
CA ALA A 147 -18.38 -10.28 -17.50
C ALA A 147 -19.12 -9.11 -18.19
N GLU A 148 -19.98 -8.41 -17.46
CA GLU A 148 -20.70 -7.23 -17.97
C GLU A 148 -19.71 -6.08 -18.23
N LEU A 149 -18.80 -5.81 -17.29
CA LEU A 149 -17.79 -4.77 -17.43
C LEU A 149 -16.94 -4.98 -18.70
N LEU A 150 -16.46 -6.21 -18.94
CA LEU A 150 -15.70 -6.56 -20.14
C LEU A 150 -16.48 -6.32 -21.43
N GLN A 151 -17.79 -6.60 -21.44
CA GLN A 151 -18.65 -6.33 -22.60
C GLN A 151 -18.85 -4.84 -22.86
N THR A 152 -18.88 -4.02 -21.80
CA THR A 152 -19.03 -2.57 -21.92
C THR A 152 -17.74 -1.83 -22.31
N ALA A 153 -16.59 -2.52 -22.28
CA ALA A 153 -15.31 -1.94 -22.67
C ALA A 153 -15.34 -1.48 -24.14
N THR A 154 -14.91 -0.25 -24.36
CA THR A 154 -15.02 0.43 -25.66
C THR A 154 -13.79 0.19 -26.54
N GLU A 155 -13.84 0.64 -27.79
CA GLU A 155 -12.66 0.63 -28.67
C GLU A 155 -11.47 1.41 -28.07
N ALA A 156 -11.72 2.41 -27.23
CA ALA A 156 -10.67 3.18 -26.57
C ALA A 156 -9.92 2.40 -25.47
N ASP A 157 -10.44 1.24 -25.06
CA ASP A 157 -9.86 0.38 -24.03
C ASP A 157 -9.10 -0.82 -24.63
N ARG A 158 -9.10 -0.92 -25.96
CA ARG A 158 -8.52 -1.98 -26.78
C ARG A 158 -7.32 -1.44 -27.57
N PRO A 159 -6.41 -2.31 -28.05
CA PRO A 159 -5.27 -1.87 -28.84
C PRO A 159 -5.68 -1.08 -30.08
N THR A 160 -5.05 0.07 -30.28
CA THR A 160 -5.22 0.85 -31.52
C THR A 160 -4.50 0.25 -32.73
N GLU A 161 -3.58 -0.70 -32.52
CA GLU A 161 -2.87 -1.38 -33.61
C GLU A 161 -3.52 -2.73 -33.96
N ASN A 162 -3.92 -2.84 -35.22
CA ASN A 162 -4.56 -3.99 -35.83
C ASN A 162 -3.75 -5.29 -35.58
N PRO A 163 -4.32 -6.36 -34.98
CA PRO A 163 -3.61 -7.57 -34.55
C PRO A 163 -3.12 -8.50 -35.68
N HIS A 164 -2.90 -7.98 -36.88
CA HIS A 164 -2.49 -8.76 -38.06
C HIS A 164 -1.19 -8.27 -38.72
N PHE A 165 -0.12 -8.06 -37.93
CA PHE A 165 1.24 -7.95 -38.48
C PHE A 165 2.25 -8.83 -37.74
#